data_AF-A0A971VUG5-F1
#
_entry.id   AF-A0A971VUG5-F1
#
_cell.length_a   1.000
_cell.length_b   1.000
_cell.length_c   1.000
_cell.angle_alpha   90.00
_cell.angle_beta   90.00
_cell.angle_gamma   90.00
#
_symmetry.space_group_name_H-M   'P 1'
#
loop_
_entity.id
_entity.type
_entity.pdbx_description
1 polymer ?
#
loop_
_entity_poly.entity_id
_entity_poly.type
_entity_poly.pdbx_seq_one_letter_code
_entity_poly.pdbx_strand_id
1 'polypeptide(L)'
;MEKQQARRTGSSWIILAAIVLLLAGLFFLIRSGQIKREYEALAATTPVPSQAPPLLDYRELAPMYRYGSVGPEVIALQERLTELGYYTGGIDGKYYEGTAASVKVFQSQNGLDADGIAGEKTLAVLRSDQAKRYQPPVEATGSPSPNPTNQDGSYNKP
;
A
#
# COMPACT_ATOMS: atom_id res chain seq x y z
N MET A 1 -42.13 32.89 66.57
CA MET A 1 -40.70 33.26 66.49
C MET A 1 -39.91 31.96 66.68
N GLU A 2 -39.52 31.27 65.62
CA GLU A 2 -38.35 31.49 64.74
C GLU A 2 -37.07 30.80 65.25
N LYS A 3 -36.57 29.86 64.43
CA LYS A 3 -35.22 29.25 64.35
C LYS A 3 -34.81 28.34 65.53
N GLN A 4 -34.34 27.11 65.32
CA GLN A 4 -33.28 26.71 64.38
C GLN A 4 -33.45 25.27 63.87
N GLN A 5 -33.34 25.12 62.55
CA GLN A 5 -32.95 23.87 61.87
C GLN A 5 -31.42 23.70 61.93
N ALA A 6 -30.93 22.47 61.64
CA ALA A 6 -29.54 22.00 61.52
C ALA A 6 -29.07 21.22 62.77
N ARG A 7 -28.54 19.99 62.70
CA ARG A 7 -27.58 19.41 61.74
C ARG A 7 -27.72 17.88 61.71
N ARG A 8 -28.16 17.29 60.59
CA ARG A 8 -28.03 15.83 60.33
C ARG A 8 -27.94 15.55 58.83
N THR A 9 -26.90 15.97 58.13
CA THR A 9 -26.62 15.50 56.75
C THR A 9 -25.16 15.71 56.30
N GLY A 10 -24.19 15.80 57.21
CA GLY A 10 -22.79 16.12 56.85
C GLY A 10 -21.87 14.91 56.56
N SER A 11 -22.17 13.74 57.12
CA SER A 11 -21.17 12.65 57.20
C SER A 11 -21.55 11.37 56.46
N SER A 12 -22.83 11.16 56.15
CA SER A 12 -23.28 9.90 55.53
C SER A 12 -22.86 9.78 54.06
N TRP A 13 -22.75 10.88 53.32
CA TRP A 13 -22.29 10.84 51.92
C TRP A 13 -20.79 10.55 51.80
N ILE A 14 -19.98 11.00 52.77
CA ILE A 14 -18.52 10.75 52.80
C ILE A 14 -18.24 9.28 53.09
N ILE A 15 -18.99 8.67 54.02
CA ILE A 15 -18.86 7.25 54.36
C ILE A 15 -19.28 6.36 53.18
N LEU A 16 -20.37 6.71 52.50
CA LEU A 16 -20.81 6.00 51.28
C LEU A 16 -19.79 6.15 50.14
N ALA A 17 -19.22 7.34 49.93
CA ALA A 17 -18.19 7.56 48.92
C ALA A 17 -16.90 6.78 49.22
N ALA A 18 -16.47 6.70 50.49
CA ALA A 18 -15.31 5.92 50.91
C ALA A 18 -15.51 4.41 50.69
N ILE A 19 -16.70 3.89 50.96
CA ILE A 19 -17.05 2.48 50.70
C ILE A 19 -17.04 2.21 49.20
N VAL A 20 -17.62 3.10 48.38
CA VAL A 20 -17.60 2.94 46.91
C VAL A 20 -16.17 2.99 46.35
N LEU A 21 -15.30 3.85 46.89
CA LEU A 21 -13.89 3.90 46.48
C LEU A 21 -13.08 2.67 46.94
N LEU A 22 -13.34 2.16 48.14
CA LEU A 22 -12.76 0.90 48.62
C LEU A 22 -13.21 -0.28 47.76
N LEU A 23 -14.50 -0.35 47.40
CA LEU A 23 -15.05 -1.40 46.55
C LEU A 23 -14.55 -1.28 45.10
N ALA A 24 -14.43 -0.07 44.55
CA ALA A 24 -13.86 0.16 43.24
C ALA A 24 -12.36 -0.15 43.18
N GLY A 25 -11.60 0.20 44.23
CA GLY A 25 -10.19 -0.17 44.38
C GLY A 25 -10.00 -1.68 44.52
N LEU A 26 -10.85 -2.36 45.29
CA LEU A 26 -10.84 -3.82 45.42
C LEU A 26 -11.27 -4.50 44.10
N PHE A 27 -12.24 -3.93 43.38
CA PHE A 27 -12.61 -4.39 42.03
C PHE A 27 -11.45 -4.24 41.04
N PHE A 28 -10.69 -3.13 41.09
CA PHE A 28 -9.51 -2.92 40.26
C PHE A 28 -8.33 -3.83 40.69
N LEU A 29 -8.17 -4.11 41.99
CA LEU A 29 -7.18 -5.05 42.53
C LEU A 29 -7.50 -6.52 42.17
N ILE A 30 -8.79 -6.90 42.13
CA ILE A 30 -9.23 -8.23 41.69
C ILE A 30 -9.16 -8.38 40.16
N ARG A 31 -9.57 -7.36 39.39
CA ARG A 31 -9.47 -7.32 37.91
C ARG A 31 -8.02 -7.30 37.41
N SER A 32 -7.11 -6.65 38.12
CA SER A 32 -5.71 -6.54 37.71
C SER A 32 -4.95 -7.88 37.73
N GLY A 33 -5.45 -8.89 38.46
CA GLY A 33 -4.91 -10.25 38.47
C GLY A 33 -5.49 -11.20 37.38
N GLN A 34 -6.56 -10.82 36.69
CA GLN A 34 -7.22 -11.71 35.71
C GLN A 34 -6.67 -11.59 34.29
N ILE A 35 -6.26 -10.38 33.86
CA ILE A 35 -5.72 -10.16 32.51
C ILE A 35 -4.53 -11.11 32.28
N LYS A 36 -3.60 -11.09 33.24
CA LYS A 36 -3.05 -12.26 33.96
C LYS A 36 -3.11 -13.65 33.27
N ARG A 37 -4.15 -14.38 33.65
CA ARG A 37 -4.22 -15.84 33.46
C ARG A 37 -4.90 -16.21 32.15
N GLU A 38 -5.71 -15.30 31.61
CA GLU A 38 -6.38 -15.50 30.33
C GLU A 38 -5.39 -15.38 29.16
N TYR A 39 -4.41 -14.46 29.21
CA TYR A 39 -3.36 -14.41 28.17
C TYR A 39 -2.45 -15.65 28.19
N GLU A 40 -2.16 -16.21 29.38
CA GLU A 40 -1.30 -17.39 29.56
C GLU A 40 -1.99 -18.66 29.12
N ALA A 41 -3.29 -18.81 29.42
CA ALA A 41 -4.09 -19.94 28.95
C ALA A 41 -4.25 -19.92 27.42
N LEU A 42 -4.51 -18.75 26.82
CA LEU A 42 -4.61 -18.60 25.36
C LEU A 42 -3.26 -18.88 24.69
N ALA A 43 -2.16 -18.35 25.24
CA ALA A 43 -0.80 -18.59 24.75
C ALA A 43 -0.34 -20.05 24.96
N ALA A 44 -0.86 -20.77 25.96
CA ALA A 44 -0.57 -22.18 26.17
C ALA A 44 -1.37 -23.11 25.23
N THR A 45 -2.54 -22.68 24.74
CA THR A 45 -3.34 -23.42 23.75
C THR A 45 -2.96 -23.17 22.29
N THR A 46 -2.31 -22.06 21.97
CA THR A 46 -1.58 -21.94 20.69
C THR A 46 -0.19 -22.48 20.90
N PRO A 47 0.23 -23.59 20.24
CA PRO A 47 1.64 -23.90 20.17
C PRO A 47 2.30 -22.74 19.42
N VAL A 48 2.98 -21.85 20.13
CA VAL A 48 4.03 -21.04 19.51
C VAL A 48 5.01 -22.08 18.98
N PRO A 49 5.26 -22.15 17.67
CA PRO A 49 6.27 -23.05 17.16
C PRO A 49 7.57 -22.71 17.89
N SER A 50 8.03 -23.61 18.78
CA SER A 50 9.37 -23.54 19.35
C SER A 50 10.41 -24.02 18.33
N GLN A 51 10.09 -23.87 17.06
CA GLN A 51 10.99 -23.93 15.94
C GLN A 51 10.92 -22.53 15.35
N ALA A 52 12.07 -21.95 14.99
CA ALA A 52 12.07 -20.79 14.12
C ALA A 52 11.08 -21.06 12.97
N PRO A 53 10.35 -20.04 12.46
CA PRO A 53 9.57 -20.21 11.24
C PRO A 53 10.40 -21.04 10.28
N PRO A 54 9.88 -22.13 9.68
CA PRO A 54 10.65 -22.89 8.71
C PRO A 54 11.28 -21.85 7.81
N LEU A 55 12.61 -21.90 7.63
CA LEU A 55 13.30 -20.95 6.77
C LEU A 55 12.56 -21.02 5.45
N LEU A 56 11.67 -20.05 5.21
CA LEU A 56 11.03 -19.90 3.93
C LEU A 56 12.23 -19.76 3.02
N ASP A 57 12.41 -20.70 2.10
CA ASP A 57 13.42 -20.53 1.08
C ASP A 57 12.94 -19.33 0.27
N TYR A 58 13.40 -18.15 0.66
CA TYR A 58 13.04 -16.90 0.05
C TYR A 58 13.54 -16.84 -1.40
N ARG A 59 14.43 -17.77 -1.81
CA ARG A 59 14.81 -17.98 -3.21
C ARG A 59 13.69 -18.67 -4.00
N GLU A 60 12.81 -19.40 -3.31
CA GLU A 60 11.64 -20.07 -3.87
C GLU A 60 10.41 -19.14 -3.92
N LEU A 61 10.43 -18.03 -3.16
CA LEU A 61 9.48 -16.94 -3.35
C LEU A 61 9.83 -16.20 -4.65
N ALA A 62 8.87 -16.17 -5.59
CA ALA A 62 9.06 -15.50 -6.86
C ALA A 62 9.53 -14.03 -6.65
N PRO A 63 10.62 -13.58 -7.31
CA PRO A 63 11.15 -12.25 -7.12
C PRO A 63 10.11 -11.20 -7.53
N MET A 64 9.84 -10.25 -6.64
CA MET A 64 8.94 -9.13 -6.89
C MET A 64 9.59 -7.81 -6.49
N TYR A 65 9.60 -6.83 -7.39
CA TYR A 65 10.10 -5.48 -7.12
C TYR A 65 8.96 -4.48 -7.25
N ARG A 66 8.85 -3.59 -6.25
CA ARG A 66 7.78 -2.60 -6.13
C ARG A 66 8.31 -1.35 -5.46
N TYR A 67 7.46 -0.34 -5.28
CA TYR A 67 7.83 0.88 -4.59
C TYR A 67 8.56 0.60 -3.25
N GLY A 68 9.75 1.18 -3.09
CA GLY A 68 10.62 1.00 -1.92
C GLY A 68 11.59 -0.18 -2.01
N SER A 69 11.48 -1.05 -3.03
CA SER A 69 12.51 -2.06 -3.30
C SER A 69 13.85 -1.39 -3.61
N VAL A 70 14.93 -1.94 -3.07
CA VAL A 70 16.29 -1.48 -3.31
C VAL A 70 17.21 -2.66 -3.59
N GLY A 71 18.18 -2.51 -4.48
CA GLY A 71 19.21 -3.53 -4.70
C GLY A 71 19.69 -3.67 -6.14
N PRO A 72 20.66 -4.57 -6.38
CA PRO A 72 21.26 -4.78 -7.69
C PRO A 72 20.25 -5.29 -8.73
N GLU A 73 19.20 -5.98 -8.32
CA GLU A 73 18.17 -6.45 -9.25
C GLU A 73 17.25 -5.30 -9.72
N VAL A 74 17.09 -4.26 -8.90
CA VAL A 74 16.41 -3.03 -9.32
C VAL A 74 17.28 -2.25 -10.31
N ILE A 75 18.61 -2.25 -10.12
CA ILE A 75 19.57 -1.69 -11.10
C ILE A 75 19.38 -2.38 -12.46
N ALA A 76 19.44 -3.72 -12.49
CA ALA A 76 19.28 -4.49 -13.73
C ALA A 76 17.91 -4.25 -14.39
N LEU A 77 16.85 -4.10 -13.59
CA LEU A 77 15.52 -3.73 -14.08
C LEU A 77 15.51 -2.33 -14.72
N GLN A 78 16.11 -1.33 -14.06
CA GLN A 78 16.20 0.04 -14.55
C GLN A 78 17.05 0.12 -15.83
N GLU A 79 18.18 -0.60 -15.89
CA GLU A 79 19.02 -0.75 -17.08
C GLU A 79 18.20 -1.29 -18.26
N ARG A 80 17.51 -2.41 -18.06
CA ARG A 80 16.71 -3.03 -19.12
C ARG A 80 15.55 -2.14 -19.58
N LEU A 81 14.86 -1.46 -18.66
CA LEU A 81 13.82 -0.49 -19.04
C LEU A 81 14.40 0.70 -19.82
N THR A 82 15.64 1.12 -19.51
CA THR A 82 16.34 2.18 -20.24
C THR A 82 16.69 1.72 -21.66
N GLU A 83 17.26 0.51 -21.81
CA GLU A 83 17.57 -0.10 -23.11
C GLU A 83 16.34 -0.18 -24.04
N LEU A 84 15.18 -0.49 -23.45
CA LEU A 84 13.90 -0.60 -24.14
C LEU A 84 13.21 0.75 -24.36
N GLY A 85 13.71 1.84 -23.76
CA GLY A 85 13.21 3.20 -23.92
C GLY A 85 12.06 3.61 -23.00
N TYR A 86 11.75 2.82 -21.96
CA TYR A 86 10.68 3.11 -21.01
C TYR A 86 11.13 3.98 -19.82
N TYR A 87 12.43 3.94 -19.47
CA TYR A 87 12.98 4.65 -18.30
C TYR A 87 14.06 5.64 -18.75
N THR A 88 13.97 6.87 -18.24
CA THR A 88 14.90 7.97 -18.54
C THR A 88 15.53 8.56 -17.27
N GLY A 89 15.22 7.98 -16.10
CA GLY A 89 15.78 8.38 -14.82
C GLY A 89 17.18 7.82 -14.57
N GLY A 90 17.77 8.19 -13.43
CA GLY A 90 19.05 7.65 -12.99
C GLY A 90 18.94 6.19 -12.54
N ILE A 91 19.93 5.38 -12.90
CA ILE A 91 20.04 3.98 -12.47
C ILE A 91 20.72 3.96 -11.11
N ASP A 92 19.93 3.94 -10.04
CA ASP A 92 20.38 4.04 -8.65
C ASP A 92 19.98 2.83 -7.79
N GLY A 93 19.29 1.87 -8.39
CA GLY A 93 18.82 0.67 -7.70
C GLY A 93 17.68 0.92 -6.74
N LYS A 94 16.98 2.05 -6.84
CA LYS A 94 15.82 2.37 -5.99
C LYS A 94 14.54 2.41 -6.80
N TYR A 95 13.60 1.56 -6.42
CA TYR A 95 12.33 1.45 -7.11
C TYR A 95 11.35 2.48 -6.52
N TYR A 96 11.33 3.69 -7.08
CA TYR A 96 10.37 4.74 -6.70
C TYR A 96 9.41 5.07 -7.86
N GLU A 97 8.79 6.24 -7.82
CA GLU A 97 7.74 6.66 -8.75
C GLU A 97 8.15 6.52 -10.22
N GLY A 98 9.35 6.98 -10.59
CA GLY A 98 9.82 6.90 -11.96
C GLY A 98 9.94 5.45 -12.46
N THR A 99 10.51 4.55 -11.66
CA THR A 99 10.63 3.13 -12.04
C THR A 99 9.26 2.45 -12.07
N ALA A 100 8.40 2.72 -11.09
CA ALA A 100 7.04 2.18 -11.06
C ALA A 100 6.21 2.62 -12.28
N ALA A 101 6.30 3.90 -12.66
CA ALA A 101 5.63 4.44 -13.84
C ALA A 101 6.14 3.76 -15.13
N SER A 102 7.45 3.63 -15.31
CA SER A 102 8.03 2.94 -16.46
C SER A 102 7.61 1.47 -16.54
N VAL A 103 7.53 0.77 -15.40
CA VAL A 103 7.03 -0.60 -15.36
C VAL A 103 5.56 -0.68 -15.77
N LYS A 104 4.70 0.26 -15.33
CA LYS A 104 3.29 0.30 -15.78
C LYS A 104 3.17 0.45 -17.29
N VAL A 105 3.96 1.35 -17.88
CA VAL A 105 3.94 1.59 -19.33
C VAL A 105 4.47 0.35 -20.08
N PHE A 106 5.55 -0.25 -19.58
CA PHE A 106 6.10 -1.51 -20.12
C PHE A 106 5.06 -2.64 -20.08
N GLN A 107 4.42 -2.84 -18.93
CA GLN A 107 3.36 -3.84 -18.74
C GLN A 107 2.22 -3.63 -19.73
N SER A 108 1.70 -2.41 -19.83
CA SER A 108 0.62 -2.04 -20.75
C SER A 108 0.96 -2.39 -22.21
N GLN A 109 2.13 -1.97 -22.70
CA GLN A 109 2.51 -2.21 -24.09
C GLN A 109 2.78 -3.70 -24.39
N ASN A 110 3.20 -4.46 -23.38
CA ASN A 110 3.46 -5.89 -23.48
C ASN A 110 2.23 -6.76 -23.14
N GLY A 111 1.04 -6.16 -22.93
CA GLY A 111 -0.20 -6.90 -22.69
C GLY A 111 -0.28 -7.56 -21.31
N LEU A 112 0.40 -6.97 -20.32
CA LEU A 112 0.38 -7.40 -18.92
C LEU A 112 -0.51 -6.47 -18.08
N ASP A 113 -0.86 -6.92 -16.87
CA ASP A 113 -1.52 -6.08 -15.88
C ASP A 113 -0.60 -4.91 -15.50
N ALA A 114 -1.05 -3.68 -15.72
CA ALA A 114 -0.27 -2.45 -15.54
C ALA A 114 -0.32 -1.93 -14.09
N ASP A 115 0.05 -2.77 -13.12
CA ASP A 115 0.04 -2.46 -11.69
C ASP A 115 1.30 -1.71 -11.21
N GLY A 116 2.38 -1.73 -11.99
CA GLY A 116 3.67 -1.13 -11.66
C GLY A 116 4.52 -1.97 -10.71
N ILE A 117 4.21 -3.25 -10.57
CA ILE A 117 4.97 -4.23 -9.79
C ILE A 117 5.69 -5.17 -10.76
N ALA A 118 7.02 -5.22 -10.69
CA ALA A 118 7.80 -6.17 -11.45
C ALA A 118 7.85 -7.52 -10.76
N GLY A 119 6.75 -8.26 -10.84
CA GLY A 119 6.66 -9.67 -10.43
C GLY A 119 7.14 -10.62 -11.52
N GLU A 120 7.01 -11.92 -11.28
CA GLU A 120 7.52 -12.99 -12.14
C GLU A 120 7.19 -12.82 -13.63
N LYS A 121 5.91 -12.60 -13.96
CA LYS A 121 5.46 -12.43 -15.36
C LYS A 121 6.10 -11.22 -16.03
N THR A 122 6.14 -10.08 -15.33
CA THR A 122 6.78 -8.86 -15.84
C THR A 122 8.26 -9.07 -16.05
N LEU A 123 8.96 -9.68 -15.08
CA LEU A 123 10.39 -9.95 -15.16
C LEU A 123 10.73 -10.96 -16.28
N ALA A 124 9.89 -11.98 -16.48
CA ALA A 124 10.06 -12.95 -17.56
C ALA A 124 9.99 -12.27 -18.93
N VAL A 125 8.99 -11.41 -19.17
CA VAL A 125 8.90 -10.66 -20.43
C VAL A 125 10.05 -9.66 -20.57
N LEU A 126 10.35 -8.88 -19.51
CA LEU A 126 11.38 -7.84 -19.52
C LEU A 126 12.77 -8.38 -19.90
N ARG A 127 13.11 -9.58 -19.44
CA ARG A 127 14.39 -10.26 -19.71
C ARG A 127 14.42 -11.02 -21.04
N SER A 128 13.27 -11.20 -21.69
CA SER A 128 13.19 -11.91 -22.96
C SER A 128 13.54 -11.01 -24.15
N ASP A 129 13.88 -11.62 -25.28
CA ASP A 129 14.03 -10.93 -26.57
C ASP A 129 12.70 -10.47 -27.16
N GLN A 130 11.57 -10.93 -26.60
CA GLN A 130 10.23 -10.54 -27.04
C GLN A 130 9.73 -9.26 -26.37
N ALA A 131 10.51 -8.68 -25.45
CA ALA A 131 10.19 -7.41 -24.82
C ALA A 131 10.02 -6.33 -25.90
N LYS A 132 8.81 -5.78 -26.01
CA LYS A 132 8.55 -4.67 -26.94
C LYS A 132 9.34 -3.46 -26.49
N ARG A 133 9.95 -2.75 -27.44
CA ARG A 133 10.51 -1.41 -27.20
C ARG A 133 9.37 -0.42 -27.02
N TYR A 134 9.63 0.62 -26.23
CA TYR A 134 8.69 1.70 -26.00
C TYR A 134 8.23 2.29 -27.33
N GLN A 135 6.92 2.24 -27.53
CA GLN A 135 6.24 2.95 -28.60
C GLN A 135 5.50 4.11 -27.95
N PRO A 136 5.85 5.37 -28.27
CA PRO A 136 5.04 6.49 -27.83
C PRO A 136 3.60 6.26 -28.32
N PRO A 137 2.58 6.63 -27.53
CA PRO A 137 1.21 6.61 -28.01
C PRO A 137 1.19 7.31 -29.36
N VAL A 138 0.75 6.61 -30.40
CA VAL A 138 0.43 7.27 -31.65
C VAL A 138 -0.68 8.25 -31.29
N GLU A 139 -0.35 9.52 -31.14
CA GLU A 139 -1.35 10.58 -31.15
C GLU A 139 -2.27 10.27 -32.32
N ALA A 140 -3.58 10.43 -32.11
CA ALA A 140 -4.61 10.30 -33.12
C ALA A 140 -4.31 11.27 -34.28
N THR A 141 -3.36 10.91 -35.12
CA THR A 141 -2.99 11.53 -36.37
C THR A 141 -3.94 10.96 -37.43
N GLY A 142 -5.24 11.10 -37.15
CA GLY A 142 -6.12 11.50 -38.23
C GLY A 142 -5.68 12.90 -38.63
N SER A 143 -4.85 13.01 -39.67
CA SER A 143 -4.89 14.21 -40.49
C SER A 143 -6.37 14.47 -40.80
N PRO A 144 -6.91 15.70 -40.67
CA PRO A 144 -8.20 15.98 -41.28
C PRO A 144 -8.03 15.66 -42.76
N SER A 145 -8.70 14.62 -43.23
CA SER A 145 -8.85 14.36 -44.65
C SER A 145 -9.35 15.69 -45.26
N PRO A 146 -8.70 16.24 -46.29
CA PRO A 146 -9.32 17.32 -47.04
C PRO A 146 -10.64 16.77 -47.54
N ASN A 147 -11.73 17.28 -46.98
CA ASN A 147 -13.07 17.06 -47.47
C ASN A 147 -13.05 17.41 -48.97
N PRO A 148 -13.50 16.55 -49.90
CA PRO A 148 -13.69 16.97 -51.28
C PRO A 148 -14.92 17.90 -51.28
N THR A 149 -14.71 19.17 -50.92
CA THR A 149 -15.70 20.21 -51.17
C THR A 149 -15.72 20.43 -52.67
N ASN A 150 -16.65 19.71 -53.30
CA ASN A 150 -17.39 20.02 -54.52
C ASN A 150 -16.88 21.23 -55.32
N GLN A 151 -16.39 20.95 -56.52
CA GLN A 151 -16.36 21.90 -57.62
C GLN A 151 -17.80 22.23 -58.02
N ASP A 152 -18.31 23.36 -57.54
CA ASP A 152 -19.56 23.97 -58.01
C ASP A 152 -19.52 25.46 -57.65
N GLY A 153 -19.65 26.30 -58.67
CA GLY A 153 -20.36 27.57 -58.47
C GLY A 153 -19.51 28.79 -58.16
N SER A 154 -18.88 29.32 -59.21
CA SER A 154 -19.11 30.71 -59.64
C SER A 154 -19.25 31.77 -58.52
N TYR A 155 -18.21 32.59 -58.30
CA TYR A 155 -18.41 34.03 -58.29
C TYR A 155 -17.20 34.75 -58.91
N ASN A 156 -17.45 35.27 -60.10
CA ASN A 156 -16.64 36.29 -60.75
C ASN A 156 -16.58 37.58 -59.91
N LYS A 157 -15.41 38.21 -60.03
CA LYS A 157 -15.12 39.66 -60.02
C LYS A 157 -16.31 40.57 -60.34
N PRO A 158 -16.30 41.82 -59.82
CA PRO A 158 -15.51 42.87 -60.48
C PRO A 158 -14.20 43.25 -59.76
#